data_AF-A0A3C1UMB2-F1
#
_entry.id   AF-A0A3C1UMB2-F1
#
_cell.length_a   1.000
_cell.length_b   1.000
_cell.length_c   1.000
_cell.angle_alpha   90.00
_cell.angle_beta   90.00
_cell.angle_gamma   90.00
#
_symmetry.space_group_name_H-M   'P 1'
#
loop_
_entity.id
_entity.type
_entity.pdbx_description
1 polymer ?
#
loop_
_entity_poly.entity_id
_entity_poly.type
_entity_poly.pdbx_seq_one_letter_code
_entity_poly.pdbx_strand_id
1 'polypeptide(L)'
;MKKSNPRKMHHRFIVISLLAGITFLFTACSPTPPSDASSTQSVSKDNNKKKITICLIPKKKGLPYFTSCAKGAEEAAMDLGNVELIYDGP
;
A
#
# COMPACT_ATOMS: atom_id res chain seq x y z
N MET A 1 -14.42 -12.17 -44.00
CA MET A 1 -13.09 -12.25 -43.37
C MET A 1 -12.75 -10.90 -42.72
N LYS A 2 -12.86 -10.75 -41.39
CA LYS A 2 -12.70 -9.44 -40.70
C LYS A 2 -11.22 -9.23 -40.37
N LYS A 3 -10.54 -8.35 -41.13
CA LYS A 3 -9.11 -8.05 -41.02
C LYS A 3 -8.83 -7.49 -39.61
N SER A 4 -8.18 -8.27 -38.74
CA SER A 4 -7.87 -7.85 -37.37
C SER A 4 -6.71 -6.85 -37.39
N ASN A 5 -6.87 -5.74 -36.66
CA ASN A 5 -5.95 -4.62 -36.67
C ASN A 5 -4.77 -4.91 -35.70
N PRO A 6 -3.50 -4.93 -36.16
CA PRO A 6 -2.36 -5.45 -35.38
C PRO A 6 -2.13 -4.70 -34.06
N ARG A 7 -2.40 -3.38 -34.01
CA ARG A 7 -2.23 -2.58 -32.79
C ARG A 7 -3.18 -2.97 -31.64
N LYS A 8 -4.36 -3.50 -31.97
CA LYS A 8 -5.35 -3.97 -30.97
C LYS A 8 -4.92 -5.30 -30.35
N MET A 9 -4.10 -6.07 -31.06
CA MET A 9 -3.57 -7.34 -30.59
C MET A 9 -2.42 -7.11 -29.60
N HIS A 10 -1.49 -6.20 -29.91
CA HIS A 10 -0.39 -5.85 -29.00
C HIS A 10 -0.85 -5.21 -27.68
N HIS A 11 -1.88 -4.35 -27.72
CA HIS A 11 -2.43 -3.76 -26.49
C HIS A 11 -3.07 -4.82 -25.59
N ARG A 12 -3.75 -5.82 -26.17
CA ARG A 12 -4.32 -6.95 -25.43
C ARG A 12 -3.22 -7.82 -24.82
N PHE A 13 -2.14 -8.08 -25.56
CA PHE A 13 -1.00 -8.83 -25.05
C PHE A 13 -0.25 -8.10 -23.93
N ILE A 14 -0.07 -6.78 -24.04
CA ILE A 14 0.53 -5.96 -22.97
C ILE A 14 -0.34 -5.99 -21.71
N VAL A 15 -1.65 -5.81 -21.85
CA VAL A 15 -2.57 -5.82 -20.70
C VAL A 15 -2.62 -7.20 -20.03
N ILE A 16 -2.63 -8.28 -20.80
CA ILE A 16 -2.63 -9.65 -20.27
C ILE A 16 -1.29 -9.97 -19.58
N SER A 17 -0.16 -9.51 -20.13
CA SER A 17 1.17 -9.69 -19.52
C SER A 17 1.31 -8.91 -18.20
N LEU A 18 0.82 -7.67 -18.17
CA LEU A 18 0.88 -6.82 -16.97
C LEU A 18 -0.04 -7.33 -15.85
N LEU A 19 -1.21 -7.88 -16.22
CA LEU A 19 -2.13 -8.53 -15.28
C LEU A 19 -1.56 -9.85 -14.74
N ALA A 20 -0.92 -10.66 -15.59
CA ALA A 20 -0.28 -11.92 -15.19
C ALA A 20 0.93 -11.70 -14.26
N GLY A 21 1.72 -10.64 -14.48
CA GLY A 21 2.85 -10.28 -13.62
C GLY A 21 2.44 -9.89 -12.20
N ILE A 22 1.32 -9.17 -12.06
CA ILE A 22 0.77 -8.80 -10.74
C ILE A 22 0.27 -10.03 -9.97
N THR A 23 -0.35 -11.00 -10.64
CA THR A 23 -0.79 -12.25 -9.98
C THR A 23 0.36 -13.15 -9.53
N PHE A 24 1.53 -13.05 -10.17
CA PHE A 24 2.70 -13.85 -9.78
C PHE A 24 3.35 -13.36 -8.48
N LEU A 25 3.20 -12.07 -8.16
CA LEU A 25 3.74 -11.47 -6.93
C LEU A 25 2.99 -11.92 -5.65
N PHE A 26 1.73 -12.36 -5.77
CA PHE A 26 0.93 -12.76 -4.61
C PHE A 26 1.09 -14.24 -4.20
N THR A 27 1.71 -15.09 -5.03
CA THR A 27 1.81 -16.55 -4.76
C THR A 27 3.19 -17.00 -4.24
N ALA A 28 4.11 -16.08 -3.95
CA ALA A 28 5.42 -16.41 -3.39
C ALA A 28 5.38 -16.44 -1.85
N CYS A 29 4.74 -17.48 -1.29
CA CYS A 29 4.87 -17.79 0.13
C CYS A 29 6.01 -18.82 0.30
N SER A 30 7.18 -18.39 0.77
CA SER A 30 8.21 -19.30 1.27
C SER A 30 7.97 -19.55 2.77
N PRO A 31 8.01 -20.81 3.26
CA PRO A 31 7.97 -21.06 4.69
C PRO A 31 9.24 -20.48 5.34
N THR A 32 9.07 -19.41 6.10
CA THR A 32 10.11 -18.85 6.96
C THR A 32 10.15 -19.64 8.27
N PRO A 33 11.32 -20.08 8.77
CA PRO A 33 11.43 -20.59 10.14
C PRO A 33 11.03 -19.47 11.12
N PRO A 34 10.53 -19.80 12.33
CA PRO A 34 9.95 -18.82 13.25
C PRO A 34 11.03 -17.82 13.65
N SER A 35 11.04 -16.70 12.93
CA SER A 35 11.69 -15.46 13.29
C SER A 35 10.55 -14.56 13.71
N ASP A 36 10.59 -14.07 14.94
CA ASP A 36 9.65 -13.13 15.54
C ASP A 36 9.65 -11.79 14.79
N ALA A 37 9.11 -11.81 13.58
CA ALA A 37 8.84 -10.67 12.72
C ALA A 37 7.54 -10.95 11.94
N SER A 38 6.56 -11.58 12.59
CA SER A 38 5.17 -11.51 12.16
C SER A 38 4.56 -10.23 12.70
N SER A 39 4.69 -9.14 11.94
CA SER A 39 3.75 -8.02 12.04
C SER A 39 2.52 -8.31 11.18
N THR A 40 2.02 -9.55 11.17
CA THR A 40 0.60 -9.79 10.96
C THR A 40 -0.06 -9.50 12.30
N GLN A 41 -0.32 -8.22 12.56
CA GLN A 41 -1.30 -7.85 13.57
C GLN A 41 -2.65 -8.35 13.03
N SER A 42 -3.00 -9.57 13.41
CA SER A 42 -4.39 -9.95 13.62
C SER A 42 -4.94 -8.92 14.60
N VAL A 43 -5.55 -7.87 14.05
CA VAL A 43 -6.36 -6.94 14.83
C VAL A 43 -7.56 -7.77 15.27
N SER A 44 -7.39 -8.44 16.41
CA SER A 44 -8.48 -8.93 17.23
C SER A 44 -9.47 -7.79 17.31
N LYS A 45 -10.67 -8.03 16.80
CA LYS A 45 -11.79 -7.10 16.78
C LYS A 45 -12.26 -6.87 18.22
N ASP A 46 -11.44 -6.17 18.99
CA ASP A 46 -11.81 -5.60 20.26
C ASP A 46 -12.64 -4.36 19.91
N ASN A 47 -13.94 -4.42 20.21
CA ASN A 47 -14.92 -3.39 19.88
C ASN A 47 -14.73 -2.11 20.73
N ASN A 48 -13.60 -1.98 21.44
CA ASN A 48 -13.16 -0.74 22.03
C ASN A 48 -12.24 -0.02 21.05
N LYS A 49 -12.81 0.91 20.27
CA LYS A 49 -12.12 1.69 19.23
C LYS A 49 -11.11 2.67 19.89
N LYS A 50 -10.04 2.15 20.47
CA LYS A 50 -8.98 2.97 21.08
C LYS A 50 -8.36 3.85 20.00
N LYS A 51 -8.20 5.13 20.33
CA LYS A 51 -7.51 6.10 19.48
C LYS A 51 -6.03 5.73 19.44
N ILE A 52 -5.49 5.55 18.25
CA ILE A 52 -4.07 5.25 18.02
C ILE A 52 -3.42 6.52 17.50
N THR A 53 -2.38 7.02 18.19
CA THR A 53 -1.64 8.19 17.73
C THR A 53 -0.34 7.74 17.06
N ILE A 54 -0.08 8.23 15.85
CA ILE A 54 1.08 7.88 15.02
C ILE A 54 1.85 9.15 14.67
N CYS A 55 3.16 9.18 14.91
CA CYS A 55 4.04 10.27 14.48
C CYS A 55 4.74 9.94 13.17
N LEU A 56 4.54 10.78 12.15
CA LEU A 56 5.31 10.78 10.91
C LEU A 56 6.43 11.82 11.03
N ILE A 57 7.67 11.35 11.20
CA ILE A 57 8.85 12.21 11.39
C ILE A 57 9.75 12.23 10.16
N PRO A 58 9.64 13.23 9.26
CA PRO A 58 10.50 13.32 8.09
C PRO A 58 11.90 13.83 8.49
N LYS A 59 12.88 13.55 7.64
CA LYS A 59 14.24 14.09 7.83
C LYS A 59 14.33 15.60 7.56
N LYS A 60 13.46 16.12 6.69
CA LYS A 60 13.33 17.55 6.38
C LYS A 60 11.90 17.84 5.95
N LYS A 61 11.18 18.64 6.71
CA LYS A 61 9.84 19.13 6.35
C LYS A 61 9.89 20.02 5.12
N GLY A 62 8.76 20.09 4.41
CA GLY A 62 8.57 20.96 3.26
C GLY A 62 9.21 20.47 1.95
N LEU A 63 9.92 19.33 1.95
CA LEU A 63 10.31 18.68 0.70
C LEU A 63 9.10 17.97 0.07
N PRO A 64 8.87 18.09 -1.26
CA PRO A 64 7.70 17.54 -1.95
C PRO A 64 7.44 16.06 -1.68
N TYR A 65 8.51 15.28 -1.53
CA TYR A 65 8.45 13.84 -1.21
C TYR A 65 7.80 13.59 0.16
N PHE A 66 8.25 14.27 1.22
CA PHE A 66 7.71 14.04 2.56
C PHE A 66 6.33 14.66 2.75
N THR A 67 6.04 15.77 2.07
CA THR A 67 4.70 16.38 2.09
C THR A 67 3.66 15.52 1.37
N SER A 68 4.03 14.85 0.28
CA SER A 68 3.10 13.92 -0.39
C SER A 68 2.86 12.65 0.44
N CYS A 69 3.90 12.12 1.09
CA CYS A 69 3.74 11.03 2.05
C CYS A 69 2.84 11.42 3.23
N ALA A 70 3.01 12.63 3.80
CA ALA A 70 2.18 13.13 4.89
C ALA A 70 0.71 13.23 4.50
N LYS A 71 0.42 13.75 3.31
CA LYS A 71 -0.95 13.83 2.78
C LYS A 71 -1.58 12.45 2.65
N GLY A 72 -0.87 11.47 2.05
CA GLY A 72 -1.39 10.11 1.92
C GLY A 72 -1.61 9.41 3.26
N ALA A 73 -0.74 9.66 4.24
CA ALA A 73 -0.90 9.14 5.59
C ALA A 73 -2.10 9.77 6.32
N GLU A 74 -2.37 11.06 6.10
CA GLU A 74 -3.53 11.77 6.65
C GLU A 74 -4.84 11.22 6.08
N GLU A 75 -4.90 11.01 4.76
CA GLU A 75 -6.03 10.36 4.08
C GLU A 75 -6.32 8.97 4.68
N ALA A 76 -5.28 8.13 4.84
CA ALA A 76 -5.43 6.81 5.45
C ALA A 76 -5.88 6.86 6.92
N ALA A 77 -5.40 7.84 7.69
CA ALA A 77 -5.82 8.02 9.08
C ALA A 77 -7.30 8.40 9.19
N MET A 78 -7.78 9.26 8.27
CA MET A 78 -9.21 9.61 8.16
C MET A 78 -10.07 8.40 7.80
N ASP A 79 -9.63 7.59 6.83
CA ASP A 79 -10.36 6.37 6.41
C ASP A 79 -10.54 5.36 7.55
N LEU A 80 -9.53 5.23 8.43
CA LEU A 80 -9.59 4.35 9.60
C LEU A 80 -10.47 4.94 10.72
N GLY A 81 -10.44 6.26 10.89
CA GLY A 81 -11.29 6.99 11.83
C GLY A 81 -11.07 6.63 13.32
N ASN A 82 -9.96 5.99 13.65
CA ASN A 82 -9.46 5.82 15.03
C ASN A 82 -7.95 6.12 15.13
N VAL A 83 -7.39 6.74 14.09
CA VAL A 83 -5.97 7.09 14.02
C VAL A 83 -5.83 8.60 14.04
N GLU A 84 -4.92 9.10 14.87
CA GLU A 84 -4.46 10.49 14.87
C GLU A 84 -3.03 10.53 14.36
N LEU A 85 -2.82 11.25 13.26
CA LEU A 85 -1.51 11.42 12.68
C LEU A 85 -0.90 12.74 13.13
N ILE A 86 0.34 12.71 13.61
CA ILE A 86 1.15 13.89 13.92
C ILE A 86 2.27 13.95 12.89
N TYR A 87 2.30 15.01 12.09
CA TYR A 87 3.40 15.27 11.16
C TYR A 87 4.37 16.29 11.76
N ASP A 88 5.50 15.81 12.30
CA ASP A 88 6.46 16.64 13.02
C ASP A 88 7.91 16.26 12.71
N GLY A 89 8.92 17.12 12.94
CA GLY A 89 10.29 16.93 12.45
C GLY A 89 11.00 18.24 12.06
N PRO A 90 12.31 18.18 11.79
CA PRO A 90 13.17 19.33 11.47
C PRO A 90 12.95 19.90 10.06
#